data_AF-A7KJX4-F1
#
_entry.id   AF-A7KJX4-F1
#
_cell.length_a   1.000
_cell.length_b   1.000
_cell.length_c   1.000
_cell.angle_alpha   90.00
_cell.angle_beta   90.00
_cell.angle_gamma   90.00
#
_symmetry.space_group_name_H-M   'P 1'
#
loop_
_entity.id
_entity.type
_entity.pdbx_description
1 polymer ?
#
loop_
_entity_poly.entity_id
_entity_poly.type
_entity_poly.pdbx_seq_one_letter_code
_entity_poly.pdbx_strand_id
1 'polypeptide(L)' 'GGVGKTTLAYVMFENFRHPFQNHCFLPNVKEEHQKHGSDLEKQFFQRLSKEENIYLEDLGSIKDRLYHKKLLIVLDDVD' A
#
# COMPACT_ATOMS: atom_id res chain seq x y z
N GLY A 1 -13.10 -4.96 -18.85
CA GLY A 1 -13.25 -4.38 -17.50
C GLY A 1 -14.66 -4.62 -16.99
N GLY A 2 -14.87 -4.64 -15.66
CA GLY A 2 -16.21 -4.58 -15.06
C GLY A 2 -16.70 -5.77 -14.22
N VAL A 3 -15.96 -6.87 -14.09
CA VAL A 3 -16.44 -8.07 -13.35
C VAL A 3 -16.45 -7.92 -11.81
N GLY A 4 -16.01 -6.77 -11.28
CA GLY A 4 -16.02 -6.49 -9.83
C GLY A 4 -14.79 -6.92 -9.04
N LYS A 5 -13.64 -7.16 -9.69
CA LYS A 5 -12.39 -7.59 -9.01
C LYS A 5 -11.91 -6.61 -7.94
N THR A 6 -11.79 -5.33 -8.28
CA THR A 6 -11.40 -4.27 -7.35
C THR A 6 -12.33 -4.21 -6.14
N THR A 7 -13.64 -4.32 -6.38
CA THR A 7 -14.65 -4.36 -5.30
C THR A 7 -14.46 -5.57 -4.40
N LEU A 8 -14.26 -6.76 -4.97
CA LEU A 8 -14.03 -7.97 -4.20
C LEU A 8 -12.74 -7.89 -3.38
N ALA A 9 -11.66 -7.38 -3.98
CA ALA A 9 -10.38 -7.18 -3.30
C ALA A 9 -10.51 -6.20 -2.12
N TYR A 10 -11.24 -5.10 -2.30
CA TYR A 10 -11.51 -4.14 -1.23
C TYR A 10 -12.33 -4.76 -0.09
N VAL A 11 -13.38 -5.53 -0.40
CA VAL A 11 -14.19 -6.22 0.62
C VAL A 11 -13.34 -7.24 1.39
N MET A 12 -12.50 -8.01 0.71
CA MET A 12 -11.57 -8.93 1.38
C MET A 12 -10.58 -8.17 2.27
N PHE A 13 -10.02 -7.07 1.77
CA PHE A 13 -9.11 -6.24 2.55
C PHE A 13 -9.76 -5.77 3.86
N GLU A 14 -10.96 -5.18 3.81
CA GLU A 14 -11.67 -4.73 5.02
C GLU A 14 -11.97 -5.87 6.00
N ASN A 15 -12.35 -7.05 5.50
CA ASN A 15 -12.66 -8.20 6.34
C ASN A 15 -11.42 -8.81 7.01
N PHE A 16 -10.26 -8.77 6.36
CA PHE A 16 -9.05 -9.44 6.84
C PHE A 16 -8.03 -8.49 7.47
N ARG A 17 -8.18 -7.17 7.39
CA ARG A 17 -7.13 -6.24 7.84
C ARG A 17 -6.91 -6.19 9.36
N HIS A 18 -7.92 -6.51 10.17
CA HIS A 18 -7.86 -6.32 11.63
C HIS A 18 -6.71 -7.06 12.34
N PRO A 19 -6.38 -8.33 12.00
CA PRO A 19 -5.27 -9.05 12.64
C PRO A 19 -3.87 -8.59 12.21
N PHE A 20 -3.76 -7.60 11.32
CA PHE A 20 -2.49 -7.06 10.81
C PHE A 20 -2.19 -5.73 11.50
N GLN A 21 -0.93 -5.51 11.89
CA GLN A 21 -0.52 -4.29 12.60
C GLN A 21 -0.56 -3.06 11.68
N ASN A 22 -0.22 -3.28 10.42
CA ASN A 22 -0.23 -2.29 9.37
C ASN A 22 -0.82 -2.91 8.11
N HIS A 23 -1.56 -2.11 7.36
CA HIS A 23 -2.26 -2.56 6.17
C HIS A 23 -2.36 -1.43 5.15
N CYS A 24 -2.43 -1.76 3.87
CA CYS A 24 -2.56 -0.79 2.80
C CYS A 24 -3.27 -1.40 1.58
N PHE A 25 -4.29 -0.70 1.09
CA PHE A 25 -4.96 -1.00 -0.17
C PHE A 25 -4.64 0.12 -1.16
N LEU A 26 -4.04 -0.23 -2.29
CA LEU A 26 -3.65 0.70 -3.34
C LEU A 26 -4.43 0.38 -4.62
N PRO A 27 -5.51 1.13 -4.93
CA PRO A 27 -6.27 0.96 -6.17
C PRO A 27 -5.51 1.52 -7.39
N ASN A 28 -5.76 0.98 -8.58
CA ASN A 28 -5.33 1.55 -9.86
C ASN A 28 -3.83 1.85 -9.95
N VAL A 29 -2.96 0.94 -9.47
CA VAL A 29 -1.52 1.18 -9.31
C VAL A 29 -0.87 1.60 -10.63
N LYS A 30 -1.23 0.98 -11.74
CA LYS A 30 -0.75 1.32 -13.09
C LYS A 30 -0.98 2.80 -13.40
N GLU A 31 -2.22 3.26 -13.23
CA GLU A 31 -2.62 4.63 -13.54
C GLU A 31 -1.95 5.63 -12.58
N GLU A 32 -1.95 5.32 -11.28
CA GLU A 32 -1.37 6.20 -10.26
C GLU A 32 0.16 6.28 -10.38
N HIS A 33 0.82 5.19 -10.76
CA HIS A 33 2.26 5.19 -11.01
C HIS A 33 2.60 6.00 -12.26
N GLN A 34 1.78 5.96 -13.31
CA GLN A 34 1.96 6.81 -14.49
C GLN A 34 1.80 8.31 -14.17
N LYS A 35 0.91 8.66 -13.24
CA LYS A 35 0.68 10.05 -12.82
C LYS A 35 1.74 10.56 -11.85
N HIS A 36 2.15 9.73 -10.89
CA HIS A 36 2.90 10.17 -9.71
C HIS A 36 4.31 9.58 -9.61
N GLY A 37 4.63 8.52 -10.36
CA GLY A 37 5.95 7.87 -10.33
C GLY A 37 6.39 7.50 -8.91
N SER A 38 7.60 7.94 -8.53
CA SER A 38 8.20 7.69 -7.22
C SER A 38 7.43 8.30 -6.04
N ASP A 39 6.58 9.31 -6.27
CA ASP A 39 5.76 9.87 -5.20
C ASP A 39 4.69 8.87 -4.73
N LEU A 40 4.28 7.94 -5.59
CA LEU A 40 3.38 6.86 -5.19
C LEU A 40 4.07 5.91 -4.20
N GLU A 41 5.36 5.59 -4.42
CA GLU A 41 6.15 4.77 -3.50
C GLU A 41 6.26 5.45 -2.13
N LYS A 42 6.56 6.75 -2.11
CA LYS A 42 6.61 7.53 -0.88
C LYS A 42 5.27 7.51 -0.15
N GLN A 43 4.16 7.78 -0.84
CA GLN A 43 2.81 7.72 -0.25
C GLN A 43 2.46 6.33 0.27
N PHE A 44 2.86 5.28 -0.44
CA PHE A 44 2.67 3.90 -0.01
C PHE A 44 3.38 3.63 1.33
N PHE A 45 4.65 4.01 1.44
CA PHE A 45 5.39 3.83 2.69
C PHE A 45 4.85 4.71 3.82
N GLN A 46 4.38 5.93 3.55
CA GLN A 46 3.71 6.78 4.55
C GLN A 46 2.46 6.13 5.11
N ARG A 47 1.59 5.60 4.23
CA ARG A 47 0.37 4.88 4.65
C ARG A 47 0.70 3.62 5.44
N LEU A 48 1.69 2.86 4.97
CA LEU A 48 2.03 1.58 5.56
C LEU A 48 2.77 1.73 6.90
N SER A 49 3.69 2.69 7.05
CA SER A 49 4.41 2.95 8.30
C SER A 49 3.59 3.78 9.29
N LYS A 50 2.58 4.52 8.83
CA LYS A 50 1.81 5.54 9.58
C LYS A 50 2.69 6.73 9.99
N GLU A 51 3.66 7.08 9.16
CA GLU A 51 4.56 8.22 9.36
C GLU A 51 4.30 9.28 8.29
N GLU A 52 4.16 10.54 8.70
CA GLU A 52 3.80 11.65 7.79
C GLU A 52 5.01 12.23 7.04
N ASN A 53 6.21 12.19 7.64
CA ASN A 53 7.41 12.83 7.09
C ASN A 53 8.45 11.78 6.71
N ILE A 54 8.29 11.21 5.52
CA ILE A 54 9.22 10.23 4.94
C ILE A 54 9.98 10.86 3.79
N TYR A 55 11.31 10.81 3.83
CA TYR A 55 12.17 11.07 2.69
C TYR A 55 12.54 9.76 2.00
N LEU A 56 12.92 9.81 0.72
CA LEU A 56 13.34 8.60 -0.03
C LEU A 56 14.55 7.93 0.63
N GLU A 57 15.41 8.71 1.27
CA GLU A 57 16.56 8.23 2.05
C GLU A 57 16.14 7.41 3.29
N ASP A 58 14.94 7.66 3.83
CA ASP A 58 14.42 6.94 5.00
C ASP A 58 13.88 5.54 4.65
N LEU A 59 13.71 5.21 3.37
CA LEU A 59 13.07 3.97 2.93
C LEU A 59 13.74 2.71 3.48
N GLY A 60 15.06 2.72 3.63
CA GLY A 60 15.79 1.63 4.29
C GLY A 60 15.35 1.45 5.73
N SER A 61 15.37 2.53 6.51
CA SER A 61 14.96 2.52 7.92
C SER A 61 13.49 2.14 8.11
N ILE A 62 12.61 2.55 7.19
CA ILE A 62 11.18 2.21 7.21
C ILE A 62 10.99 0.73 6.96
N LYS A 63 11.71 0.16 5.98
CA LYS A 63 11.68 -1.28 5.73
C LYS A 63 12.12 -2.06 6.97
N ASP A 64 13.16 -1.61 7.68
CA ASP A 64 13.60 -2.24 8.93
C ASP A 64 12.53 -2.17 10.03
N ARG A 65 11.85 -1.03 10.18
CA ARG A 65 10.73 -0.90 11.15
C ARG A 65 9.53 -1.77 10.80
N LEU A 66 9.22 -1.91 9.51
CA LEU A 66 8.13 -2.73 8.99
C LEU A 66 8.46 -4.23 9.02
N TYR A 67 9.75 -4.60 8.98
CA TYR A 67 10.21 -5.99 8.93
C TYR A 67 9.68 -6.85 10.10
N HIS A 68 9.50 -6.25 11.27
CA HIS A 68 8.98 -6.92 12.46
C HIS A 68 7.46 -6.77 12.65
N LYS A 69 6.74 -6.32 11.61
CA LYS A 69 5.29 -6.11 11.65
C LYS A 69 4.56 -7.13 10.80
N LYS A 70 3.39 -7.53 11.25
CA LYS A 70 2.45 -8.30 10.43
C LYS A 70 1.72 -7.35 9.47
N LEU A 71 1.96 -7.49 8.17
CA LEU A 71 1.48 -6.58 7.11
C LEU A 71 0.43 -7.23 6.20
N LEU A 72 -0.61 -6.48 5.84
CA LEU A 72 -1.54 -6.82 4.74
C LEU A 72 -1.46 -5.76 3.65
N ILE A 73 -0.99 -6.13 2.46
CA ILE A 73 -0.82 -5.21 1.33
C ILE A 73 -1.62 -5.74 0.15
N VAL A 74 -2.44 -4.89 -0.46
CA VAL A 74 -3.18 -5.19 -1.68
C VAL A 74 -2.86 -4.11 -2.71
N LEU A 75 -2.29 -4.54 -3.83
CA LEU A 75 -1.99 -3.69 -4.99
C LEU A 75 -2.93 -4.09 -6.12
N ASP A 76 -3.86 -3.20 -6.48
CA ASP A 76 -4.84 -3.43 -7.54
C ASP A 76 -4.32 -2.84 -8.85
N ASP A 77 -4.46 -3.60 -9.95
CA ASP A 77 -4.14 -3.16 -11.31
C ASP A 77 -2.67 -2.72 -11.49
N VAL A 78 -1.72 -3.66 -11.36
CA VAL A 78 -0.25 -3.41 -11.43
C VAL A 78 0.37 -3.64 -12.82
N ASP A 79 -0.45 -3.91 -13.85
CA ASP A 79 -0.01 -4.28 -15.20
C ASP A 79 0.78 -3.20 -15.95
#